data_AF-A0A3D8WWL2-F1
#
_entry.id   AF-A0A3D8WWL2-F1
#
_cell.length_a   1.000
_cell.length_b   1.000
_cell.length_c   1.000
_cell.angle_alpha   90.00
_cell.angle_beta   90.00
_cell.angle_gamma   90.00
#
_symmetry.space_group_name_H-M   'P 1'
#
loop_
_entity.id
_entity.type
_entity.pdbx_description
1 polymer ?
#
loop_
_entity_poly.entity_id
_entity_poly.type
_entity_poly.pdbx_seq_one_letter_code
_entity_poly.pdbx_strand_id
1 'polypeptide(L)' 'MGTLFNQTTRKDYFDNDAVKFLDTVKTLARDHGLTVEETCRVLELSMKIDDYDRKDEQLAGLGRLIKDLIDEISMLREKL' A
#
# COMPACT_ATOMS: atom_id res chain seq x y z
N MET A 1 -10.39 1.86 5.64
CA MET A 1 -10.34 1.94 4.16
C MET A 1 -10.19 3.39 3.76
N GLY A 2 -9.00 3.80 3.28
CA GLY A 2 -8.76 5.16 2.80
C GLY A 2 -9.31 5.32 1.38
N THR A 3 -10.08 6.37 1.12
CA THR A 3 -10.63 6.65 -0.21
C THR A 3 -9.49 7.00 -1.17
N LEU A 4 -9.57 6.53 -2.43
CA LEU A 4 -8.62 6.79 -3.52
C LEU A 4 -8.22 8.28 -3.68
N PHE A 5 -9.09 9.20 -3.24
CA PHE A 5 -8.96 10.63 -3.45
C PHE A 5 -8.55 11.43 -2.22
N ASN A 6 -8.46 10.81 -1.03
CA ASN A 6 -8.16 11.50 0.23
C ASN A 6 -7.15 10.71 1.09
N GLN A 7 -6.11 10.19 0.45
CA GLN A 7 -5.01 9.55 1.15
C GLN A 7 -4.02 10.63 1.60
N THR A 8 -3.79 10.71 2.91
CA THR A 8 -2.63 11.42 3.47
C THR A 8 -1.38 10.97 2.74
N THR A 9 -0.56 11.91 2.26
CA THR A 9 0.58 11.54 1.43
C THR A 9 1.52 10.69 2.26
N ARG A 10 2.15 9.68 1.62
CA ARG A 10 3.07 8.77 2.30
C ARG A 10 4.11 9.52 3.12
N LYS A 11 4.58 10.67 2.63
CA LYS A 11 5.53 11.57 3.28
C LYS A 11 5.06 12.04 4.67
N ASP A 12 3.78 12.40 4.81
CA ASP A 12 3.22 12.98 6.04
C ASP A 12 3.06 11.93 7.16
N TYR A 13 3.20 10.64 6.86
CA TYR A 13 3.25 9.59 7.87
C TYR A 13 4.63 9.42 8.53
N PHE A 14 5.71 9.85 7.89
CA PHE A 14 7.08 9.44 8.25
C PHE A 14 7.91 10.49 8.99
N ASP A 15 7.31 11.60 9.46
CA ASP A 15 8.03 12.75 10.02
C ASP A 15 8.92 12.46 11.26
N ASN A 16 8.97 11.23 11.80
CA ASN A 16 9.91 10.87 12.87
C ASN A 16 10.29 9.37 13.02
N ASP A 17 10.01 8.52 12.02
CA ASP A 17 10.06 7.06 12.22
C ASP A 17 11.42 6.39 11.98
N ALA A 18 12.39 7.08 11.38
CA ALA A 18 13.72 6.50 11.11
C ALA A 18 14.41 5.98 12.39
N VAL A 19 14.20 6.66 13.53
CA VAL A 19 14.74 6.25 14.84
C VAL A 19 13.97 5.03 15.40
N LYS A 20 12.65 4.93 15.18
CA LYS A 20 11.86 3.76 15.60
C LYS A 20 12.20 2.51 14.79
N PHE A 21 12.54 2.68 13.52
CA PHE A 21 13.00 1.58 12.67
C PHE A 21 14.33 1.01 13.13
N LEU A 22 15.23 1.82 13.70
CA LEU A 22 16.54 1.38 14.18
C LEU A 22 16.43 0.29 15.27
N ASP A 23 15.58 0.50 16.27
CA ASP A 23 15.39 -0.49 17.34
C ASP A 23 14.65 -1.72 16.84
N THR A 24 13.71 -1.54 15.91
CA THR A 24 13.00 -2.64 15.25
C THR A 24 13.97 -3.54 14.46
N VAL A 25 14.85 -2.93 13.64
CA VAL A 25 15.86 -3.66 12.86
C VAL A 25 16.82 -4.40 13.79
N LYS A 26 17.33 -3.76 14.85
CA LYS A 26 18.24 -4.41 15.80
C LYS A 26 17.59 -5.60 16.52
N THR A 27 16.32 -5.47 16.88
CA THR A 27 15.56 -6.53 17.56
C THR A 27 15.35 -7.72 16.63
N LEU A 28 14.84 -7.47 15.42
CA LEU A 28 14.64 -8.53 14.42
C LEU A 28 15.94 -9.23 14.02
N ALA A 29 17.03 -8.47 13.85
CA ALA A 29 18.34 -9.03 13.55
C ALA A 29 18.79 -10.00 14.65
N ARG A 30 18.63 -9.61 15.93
CA ARG A 30 18.98 -10.45 17.08
C ARG A 30 18.09 -11.69 17.16
N ASP A 31 16.78 -11.52 17.07
CA ASP A 31 15.80 -12.59 17.29
C ASP A 31 15.87 -13.67 16.21
N HIS A 32 16.27 -13.31 15.00
CA HIS A 32 16.39 -14.22 13.87
C HIS A 32 17.82 -14.58 13.49
N GLY A 33 18.82 -14.12 14.26
CA GLY A 33 20.24 -14.39 13.99
C GLY A 33 20.72 -13.83 12.63
N LEU A 34 20.10 -12.75 12.16
CA LEU A 34 20.42 -12.09 10.90
C LEU A 34 21.39 -10.92 11.11
N THR A 35 22.11 -10.55 10.07
CA THR A 35 22.82 -9.27 10.05
C THR A 35 21.83 -8.11 9.92
N VAL A 36 22.28 -6.91 10.30
CA VAL A 36 21.50 -5.68 10.09
C VAL A 36 21.17 -5.48 8.60
N GLU A 37 22.10 -5.78 7.71
CA GLU A 37 21.91 -5.65 6.27
C GLU A 37 20.83 -6.60 5.74
N GLU A 38 20.88 -7.88 6.10
CA GLU A 38 19.86 -8.87 5.73
C GLU A 38 18.49 -8.48 6.28
N THR A 39 18.45 -8.01 7.52
CA THR A 39 17.20 -7.56 8.16
C THR A 39 16.60 -6.36 7.44
N CYS A 40 17.43 -5.35 7.10
CA CYS A 40 17.00 -4.22 6.29
C CYS A 40 16.48 -4.65 4.92
N ARG A 41 17.13 -5.64 4.28
CA ARG A 41 16.70 -6.13 2.97
C ARG A 41 15.36 -6.85 3.02
N VAL A 42 15.13 -7.67 4.05
CA VAL A 42 13.84 -8.35 4.29
C VAL A 42 12.74 -7.32 4.53
N LEU A 43 12.98 -6.31 5.37
CA LEU A 43 12.02 -5.24 5.63
C LEU A 43 11.69 -4.45 4.37
N GLU A 44 12.69 -4.11 3.55
CA GLU A 44 12.48 -3.43 2.27
C GLU A 44 11.58 -4.26 1.34
N LEU A 45 11.82 -5.56 1.25
CA LEU A 45 10.98 -6.47 0.44
C LEU A 45 9.56 -6.55 0.99
N SER A 46 9.39 -6.64 2.31
CA SER A 46 8.07 -6.64 2.94
C SER A 46 7.29 -5.36 2.65
N MET A 47 7.96 -4.20 2.71
CA MET A 47 7.34 -2.91 2.39
C MET A 47 6.95 -2.80 0.92
N LYS A 48 7.69 -3.45 0.01
CA LYS A 48 7.34 -3.51 -1.41
C LYS A 48 6.13 -4.40 -1.67
N ILE A 49 6.05 -5.55 -1.00
CA ILE A 49 4.88 -6.44 -1.09
C ILE A 49 3.62 -5.70 -0.63
N ASP A 50 3.68 -5.07 0.54
CA ASP A 50 2.56 -4.28 1.08
C ASP A 50 2.17 -3.10 0.16
N ASP A 51 3.13 -2.48 -0.54
CA ASP A 51 2.86 -1.46 -1.55
C ASP A 51 2.19 -2.03 -2.81
N TYR A 52 2.61 -3.21 -3.27
CA TYR A 52 2.00 -3.91 -4.40
C TYR A 52 0.57 -4.37 -4.07
N ASP A 53 0.34 -4.96 -2.90
CA ASP A 53 -0.99 -5.39 -2.46
C ASP A 53 -1.97 -4.20 -2.43
N ARG A 54 -1.55 -3.06 -1.86
CA ARG A 54 -2.37 -1.85 -1.86
C ARG A 54 -2.69 -1.35 -3.27
N LYS A 55 -1.73 -1.42 -4.20
CA LYS A 55 -1.95 -1.02 -5.60
C LYS A 55 -2.92 -1.96 -6.30
N ASP A 56 -2.80 -3.27 -6.07
CA ASP A 56 -3.71 -4.26 -6.63
C ASP A 56 -5.14 -4.06 -6.12
N GLU A 57 -5.33 -3.82 -4.82
CA GLU A 57 -6.63 -3.46 -4.24
C GLU A 57 -7.22 -2.19 -4.87
N GLN A 58 -6.39 -1.15 -5.04
CA GLN A 58 -6.81 0.10 -5.65
C GLN A 58 -7.21 -0.09 -7.12
N LEU A 59 -6.44 -0.87 -7.89
CA LEU A 59 -6.74 -1.18 -9.28
C LEU A 59 -8.03 -2.00 -9.41
N ALA A 60 -8.23 -3.00 -8.55
CA ALA A 60 -9.48 -3.77 -8.51
C ALA A 60 -10.68 -2.90 -8.13
N GLY A 61 -10.50 -1.96 -7.18
CA GLY A 61 -11.50 -0.95 -6.84
C GLY A 61 -11.86 -0.05 -8.02
N LEU A 62 -10.85 0.49 -8.71
CA LEU A 62 -11.03 1.34 -9.88
C LEU A 62 -11.74 0.59 -11.02
N GLY A 63 -11.35 -0.66 -11.29
CA GLY A 63 -11.99 -1.48 -12.32
C GLY A 63 -13.49 -1.69 -12.07
N ARG A 64 -13.88 -1.87 -10.81
CA ARG A 64 -15.30 -1.94 -10.41
C ARG A 64 -16.03 -0.63 -10.69
N LEU A 65 -15.46 0.51 -10.26
CA LEU A 65 -16.06 1.83 -10.49
C LEU A 65 -16.24 2.13 -11.98
N ILE A 66 -15.26 1.77 -12.82
CA ILE A 66 -15.35 1.93 -14.27
C ILE A 66 -16.48 1.07 -14.85
N LYS A 67 -16.60 -0.18 -14.40
CA LYS A 67 -17.67 -1.07 -14.84
C LYS A 67 -19.05 -0.51 -14.46
N ASP A 68 -19.22 -0.10 -13.21
CA ASP A 68 -20.49 0.47 -12.74
C ASP A 68 -20.89 1.71 -13.56
N LEU A 69 -19.91 2.56 -13.89
CA LEU A 69 -20.14 3.73 -14.75
C LEU A 69 -20.55 3.33 -16.18
N ILE A 70 -19.91 2.32 -16.77
CA ILE A 70 -20.26 1.81 -18.10
C ILE A 70 -21.68 1.24 -18.11
N ASP A 71 -22.06 0.50 -17.07
CA ASP A 71 -23.38 -0.09 -16.95
C ASP A 71 -24.47 1.00 -16.84
N GLU A 72 -24.23 2.05 -16.03
CA GLU A 72 -25.12 3.22 -15.94
C GLU A 72 -25.28 3.97 -17.29
N ILE A 73 -24.17 4.20 -18.00
CA ILE A 73 -24.20 4.85 -19.32
C ILE A 73 -24.98 3.99 -20.33
N SER A 74 -24.79 2.67 -20.30
CA SER A 74 -25.50 1.73 -21.16
C SER A 74 -27.01 1.78 -20.92
N MET A 75 -27.44 1.75 -19.65
CA MET A 75 -28.86 1.87 -19.27
C MET A 75 -29.48 3.21 -19.69
N LEU A 76 -28.74 4.32 -19.61
CA LEU A 76 -29.23 5.62 -20.08
C LEU A 76 -29.41 5.63 -21.60
N ARG A 77 -28.51 5.00 -22.34
CA ARG A 77 -28.58 4.92 -23.81
C ARG A 77 -29.78 4.10 -24.30
N GLU A 78 -30.16 3.05 -23.58
CA GLU A 78 -31.34 2.23 -23.92
C GLU A 78 -32.68 2.96 -23.69
N LYS A 79 -32.69 4.03 -22.89
CA LYS A 79 -33.88 4.84 -22.59
C LYS A 79 -34.07 6.03 -23.53
N LEU A 80 -33.12 6.28 -24.44
CA LEU A 80 -33.13 7.33 -25.46
C LEU A 80 -33.56 6.77 -26.82
#